data_AF-A0A1D7W934-F1
#
_entry.id   AF-A0A1D7W934-F1
#
_cell.length_a   1.000
_cell.length_b   1.000
_cell.length_c   1.000
_cell.angle_alpha   90.00
_cell.angle_beta   90.00
_cell.angle_gamma   90.00
#
_symmetry.space_group_name_H-M   'P 1'
#
loop_
_entity.id
_entity.type
_entity.pdbx_description
1 polymer ?
#
loop_
_entity_poly.entity_id
_entity_poly.type
_entity_poly.pdbx_seq_one_letter_code
_entity_poly.pdbx_strand_id
1 'polypeptide(L)'
;MPTMNILPVVLTKKSFTSTTSKLVAIAFFACSTLFLTVAGGAWAFNDRPGVSGYAEVAGLYRMLATLATVFLIVSAISLGVASAKLSARRQDERLSTLSLLGAKPGTVRLLAVAEPFIPASAGIVAGIAGYFLLAYPLSLLVFNGQALGYSALMMPLWLLAAVVIGLLFVCLLSAMLGLRKITVSPLGVRTRSLARKFPVARIIAVVVLVVGMIGALVFSLDRNQPTMVFVVASIITIGIALLLINVIGVLVMRIHGWFSHRMARTPTSMIAASMIADAPAQYWRRVAGLSMITFIAVVGGAGTAMMRANQGDLTAEDKAIMGPYQYMADDIFTGLILTLAIAFVFIVISATINQAADILDRASTYRELHSAGMTQKMMHRVTVNAVMSPIVLVTLVSLLLGGILAGLMASASDLGDPLTIGVVASVLVGGVVMVWLGLQFTRPLVRSVTTVNAAV
;
A
#
# COMPACT_ATOMS: atom_id res chain seq x y z
N MET A 1 5.64 32.55 -34.25
CA MET A 1 6.62 32.08 -33.23
C MET A 1 6.60 30.55 -33.25
N PRO A 2 7.73 29.88 -33.55
CA PRO A 2 7.73 28.45 -33.84
C PRO A 2 7.39 27.67 -32.56
N THR A 3 6.53 26.67 -32.70
CA THR A 3 6.26 25.66 -31.68
C THR A 3 7.58 24.97 -31.34
N MET A 4 8.18 25.30 -30.20
CA MET A 4 9.33 24.55 -29.67
C MET A 4 8.97 23.08 -29.69
N ASN A 5 9.64 22.31 -30.53
CA ASN A 5 9.44 20.87 -30.59
C ASN A 5 9.98 20.31 -29.27
N ILE A 6 9.06 19.91 -28.39
CA ILE A 6 9.31 19.51 -27.00
C ILE A 6 9.79 18.06 -26.90
N LEU A 7 9.55 17.27 -27.95
CA LEU A 7 9.93 15.87 -28.06
C LEU A 7 11.41 15.57 -27.76
N PRO A 8 12.40 16.33 -28.29
CA PRO A 8 13.81 16.06 -28.02
C PRO A 8 14.20 16.34 -26.57
N VAL A 9 13.59 17.33 -25.91
CA VAL A 9 13.86 17.67 -24.50
C VAL A 9 13.27 16.62 -23.56
N VAL A 10 12.07 16.12 -23.88
CA VAL A 10 11.36 15.10 -23.09
C VAL A 10 11.97 13.70 -23.26
N LEU A 11 12.43 13.36 -24.47
CA LEU A 11 12.97 12.03 -24.83
C LEU A 11 14.52 11.95 -24.78
N THR A 12 15.22 12.95 -24.23
CA THR A 12 16.68 12.87 -24.10
C THR A 12 17.06 11.66 -23.24
N LYS A 13 18.05 10.85 -23.66
CA LYS A 13 18.56 9.66 -22.93
C LYS A 13 18.80 9.92 -21.42
N LYS A 14 19.18 11.15 -21.04
CA LYS A 14 19.35 11.59 -19.64
C LYS A 14 18.08 11.45 -18.78
N SER A 15 16.88 11.57 -19.37
CA SER A 15 15.58 11.39 -18.70
C SER A 15 15.39 9.95 -18.21
N PHE A 16 15.79 8.96 -19.01
CA PHE A 16 15.72 7.54 -18.64
C PHE A 16 16.89 7.07 -17.75
N THR A 17 18.07 7.70 -17.84
CA THR A 17 19.25 7.21 -17.11
C THR A 17 19.37 7.76 -15.68
N SER A 18 18.60 8.77 -15.29
CA SER A 18 18.62 9.33 -13.94
C SER A 18 18.24 8.26 -12.90
N THR A 19 18.92 8.25 -11.75
CA THR A 19 18.61 7.37 -10.61
C THR A 19 17.15 7.49 -10.18
N THR A 20 16.57 8.70 -10.22
CA THR A 20 15.16 8.94 -9.88
C THR A 20 14.21 8.30 -10.89
N SER A 21 14.51 8.40 -12.18
CA SER A 21 13.72 7.79 -13.25
C SER A 21 13.74 6.26 -13.14
N LYS A 22 14.92 5.66 -12.87
CA LYS A 22 15.03 4.23 -12.59
C LYS A 22 14.22 3.80 -11.36
N LEU A 23 14.28 4.57 -10.27
CA LEU A 23 13.50 4.29 -9.06
C LEU A 23 11.99 4.34 -9.34
N VAL A 24 11.52 5.34 -10.10
CA VAL A 24 10.11 5.44 -10.50
C VAL A 24 9.71 4.27 -11.41
N ALA A 25 10.54 3.93 -12.41
CA ALA A 25 10.27 2.79 -13.29
C ALA A 25 10.18 1.46 -12.52
N ILE A 26 11.12 1.20 -11.60
CA ILE A 26 11.11 0.01 -10.74
C ILE A 26 9.88 -0.01 -9.83
N ALA A 27 9.50 1.14 -9.27
CA ALA A 27 8.31 1.27 -8.43
C ALA A 27 7.04 0.86 -9.18
N PHE A 28 6.83 1.44 -10.37
CA PHE A 28 5.67 1.16 -11.20
C PHE A 28 5.70 -0.23 -11.82
N PHE A 29 6.89 -0.76 -12.14
CA PHE A 29 7.07 -2.16 -12.54
C PHE A 29 6.59 -3.13 -11.47
N ALA A 30 7.08 -2.98 -10.23
CA ALA A 30 6.66 -3.85 -9.14
C ALA A 30 5.17 -3.70 -8.81
N CYS A 31 4.67 -2.47 -8.77
CA CYS A 31 3.27 -2.18 -8.48
C CYS A 31 2.33 -2.80 -9.52
N SER A 32 2.62 -2.59 -10.81
CA SER A 32 1.81 -3.14 -11.91
C SER A 32 1.91 -4.66 -11.95
N THR A 33 3.09 -5.24 -11.74
CA THR A 33 3.28 -6.69 -11.65
C THR A 33 2.39 -7.31 -10.58
N LEU A 34 2.43 -6.81 -9.35
CA LEU A 34 1.62 -7.33 -8.24
C LEU A 34 0.12 -7.09 -8.47
N PHE A 35 -0.25 -5.93 -9.01
CA PHE A 35 -1.65 -5.60 -9.29
C PHE A 35 -2.25 -6.49 -10.39
N LEU A 36 -1.54 -6.66 -11.51
CA LEU A 36 -1.94 -7.55 -12.60
C LEU A 36 -2.01 -9.00 -12.14
N THR A 37 -1.09 -9.42 -11.28
CA THR A 37 -1.09 -10.77 -10.70
C THR A 37 -2.33 -11.05 -9.87
N VAL A 38 -2.75 -10.12 -9.01
CA VAL A 38 -3.98 -10.29 -8.21
C VAL A 38 -5.23 -10.13 -9.07
N ALA A 39 -5.23 -9.22 -10.04
CA ALA A 39 -6.33 -9.11 -10.98
C ALA A 39 -6.50 -10.39 -11.81
N GLY A 40 -5.41 -11.02 -12.25
CA GLY A 40 -5.41 -12.32 -12.93
C GLY A 40 -5.90 -13.45 -12.01
N GLY A 41 -5.51 -13.43 -10.73
CA GLY A 41 -6.06 -14.33 -9.72
C GLY A 41 -7.58 -14.16 -9.55
N ALA A 42 -8.08 -12.92 -9.48
CA ALA A 42 -9.51 -12.63 -9.40
C ALA A 42 -10.27 -13.10 -10.65
N TRP A 43 -9.66 -12.99 -11.84
CA TRP A 43 -10.21 -13.54 -13.07
C TRP A 43 -10.27 -15.08 -13.04
N ALA A 44 -9.25 -15.74 -12.49
CA ALA A 44 -9.16 -17.20 -12.41
C ALA A 44 -10.26 -17.87 -11.57
N PHE A 45 -11.04 -17.09 -10.80
CA PHE A 45 -12.19 -17.56 -10.03
C PHE A 45 -13.53 -17.28 -10.69
N ASN A 46 -13.57 -16.66 -11.87
CA ASN A 46 -14.82 -16.26 -12.52
C ASN A 46 -15.58 -17.46 -13.13
N ASP A 47 -14.87 -18.37 -13.80
CA ASP A 47 -15.46 -19.61 -14.31
C ASP A 47 -14.39 -20.74 -14.35
N ARG A 48 -14.77 -21.94 -13.89
CA ARG A 48 -13.92 -23.15 -13.90
C ARG A 48 -14.74 -24.36 -14.32
N PRO A 49 -15.00 -24.52 -15.63
CA PRO A 49 -15.83 -25.61 -16.14
C PRO A 49 -15.21 -27.01 -15.94
N GLY A 50 -13.89 -27.10 -15.68
CA GLY A 50 -13.18 -28.36 -15.43
C GLY A 50 -13.29 -28.91 -14.01
N VAL A 51 -13.93 -28.19 -13.08
CA VAL A 51 -14.01 -28.56 -11.66
C VAL A 51 -15.46 -28.87 -11.28
N SER A 52 -15.73 -30.12 -10.90
CA SER A 52 -17.08 -30.57 -10.51
C SER A 52 -17.58 -29.83 -9.27
N GLY A 53 -18.79 -29.26 -9.34
CA GLY A 53 -19.42 -28.57 -8.22
C GLY A 53 -18.86 -27.18 -7.89
N TYR A 54 -17.92 -26.66 -8.69
CA TYR A 54 -17.32 -25.34 -8.45
C TYR A 54 -18.35 -24.19 -8.37
N ALA A 55 -19.46 -24.30 -9.11
CA ALA A 55 -20.54 -23.30 -9.11
C ALA A 55 -21.10 -22.99 -7.71
N GLU A 56 -21.04 -23.95 -6.78
CA GLU A 56 -21.53 -23.79 -5.41
C GLU A 56 -20.64 -22.87 -4.55
N VAL A 57 -19.32 -22.92 -4.77
CA VAL A 57 -18.32 -22.13 -4.00
C VAL A 57 -17.81 -20.90 -4.76
N ALA A 58 -18.05 -20.83 -6.06
CA ALA A 58 -17.58 -19.77 -6.96
C ALA A 58 -17.95 -18.36 -6.46
N GLY A 59 -19.16 -18.19 -5.93
CA GLY A 59 -19.63 -16.91 -5.41
C GLY A 59 -18.76 -16.35 -4.29
N LEU A 60 -18.43 -17.19 -3.31
CA LEU A 60 -17.56 -16.82 -2.19
C LEU A 60 -16.14 -16.53 -2.66
N TYR A 61 -15.57 -17.37 -3.52
CA TYR A 61 -14.18 -17.21 -3.98
C TYR A 61 -14.03 -15.94 -4.82
N ARG A 62 -15.01 -15.65 -5.68
CA ARG A 62 -15.06 -14.39 -6.44
C ARG A 62 -15.20 -13.18 -5.52
N MET A 63 -16.03 -13.26 -4.48
CA MET A 63 -16.17 -12.18 -3.49
C MET A 63 -14.85 -11.92 -2.75
N LEU A 64 -14.17 -12.96 -2.26
CA LEU A 64 -12.88 -12.83 -1.58
C LEU A 64 -11.79 -12.29 -2.50
N ALA A 65 -11.70 -12.79 -3.75
CA ALA A 65 -10.69 -12.35 -4.70
C ALA A 65 -10.91 -10.91 -5.19
N THR A 66 -12.16 -10.49 -5.38
CA THR A 66 -12.49 -9.08 -5.69
C THR A 66 -12.14 -8.16 -4.54
N LEU A 67 -12.45 -8.57 -3.30
CA LEU A 67 -12.10 -7.82 -2.09
C LEU A 67 -10.57 -7.69 -1.92
N ALA A 68 -9.81 -8.77 -2.16
CA ALA A 68 -8.34 -8.74 -2.16
C ALA A 68 -7.79 -7.76 -3.23
N THR A 69 -8.39 -7.75 -4.42
CA THR A 69 -8.03 -6.81 -5.50
C THR A 69 -8.27 -5.36 -5.08
N VAL A 70 -9.42 -5.06 -4.46
CA VAL A 70 -9.76 -3.72 -3.98
C VAL A 70 -8.78 -3.22 -2.92
N PHE A 71 -8.32 -4.08 -2.01
CA PHE A 71 -7.32 -3.69 -1.00
C PHE A 71 -5.95 -3.36 -1.60
N LEU A 72 -5.57 -4.02 -2.69
CA LEU A 72 -4.37 -3.63 -3.41
C LEU A 72 -4.51 -2.29 -4.12
N ILE A 73 -5.70 -1.89 -4.58
CA ILE A 73 -5.91 -0.55 -5.16
C ILE A 73 -5.53 0.54 -4.14
N VAL A 74 -5.95 0.41 -2.89
CA VAL A 74 -5.64 1.38 -1.82
C VAL A 74 -4.12 1.52 -1.64
N SER A 75 -3.41 0.38 -1.67
CA SER A 75 -1.95 0.34 -1.52
C SER A 75 -1.25 0.93 -2.76
N ALA A 76 -1.72 0.62 -3.96
CA ALA A 76 -1.24 1.16 -5.24
C ALA A 76 -1.37 2.68 -5.32
N ILE A 77 -2.49 3.24 -4.88
CA ILE A 77 -2.72 4.70 -4.83
C ILE A 77 -1.67 5.39 -3.95
N SER A 78 -1.36 4.82 -2.78
CA SER A 78 -0.38 5.40 -1.86
C SER A 78 1.02 5.48 -2.50
N LEU A 79 1.42 4.45 -3.25
CA LEU A 79 2.69 4.40 -3.98
C LEU A 79 2.71 5.37 -5.17
N GLY A 80 1.62 5.47 -5.93
CA GLY A 80 1.50 6.43 -7.04
C GLY A 80 1.63 7.88 -6.60
N VAL A 81 1.00 8.23 -5.47
CA VAL A 81 1.11 9.57 -4.87
C VAL A 81 2.53 9.87 -4.37
N ALA A 82 3.25 8.86 -3.85
CA ALA A 82 4.64 9.01 -3.43
C ALA A 82 5.58 9.26 -4.63
N SER A 83 5.43 8.50 -5.71
CA SER A 83 6.21 8.69 -6.94
C SER A 83 5.95 10.04 -7.61
N ALA A 84 4.70 10.52 -7.60
CA ALA A 84 4.35 11.84 -8.14
C ALA A 84 5.05 12.98 -7.37
N LYS A 85 5.16 12.88 -6.04
CA LYS A 85 5.84 13.91 -5.22
C LYS A 85 7.34 13.98 -5.47
N LEU A 86 7.97 12.83 -5.74
CA LEU A 86 9.41 12.73 -6.01
C LEU A 86 9.83 13.45 -7.28
N SER A 87 9.02 13.34 -8.32
CA SER A 87 9.30 14.01 -9.59
C SER A 87 9.06 15.51 -9.49
N ALA A 88 8.10 15.94 -8.66
CA ALA A 88 7.71 17.34 -8.56
C ALA A 88 8.78 18.24 -7.89
N ARG A 89 9.43 17.79 -6.80
CA ARG A 89 10.40 18.65 -6.05
C ARG A 89 11.70 18.92 -6.80
N ARG A 90 12.18 17.99 -7.64
CA ARG A 90 13.40 18.18 -8.45
C ARG A 90 13.15 18.98 -9.73
N GLN A 91 11.91 18.99 -10.20
CA GLN A 91 11.48 19.77 -11.35
C GLN A 91 11.40 21.26 -11.05
N ASP A 92 11.12 21.65 -9.80
CA ASP A 92 10.90 23.05 -9.42
C ASP A 92 12.04 23.96 -9.89
N GLU A 93 13.31 23.54 -9.76
CA GLU A 93 14.47 24.34 -10.18
C GLU A 93 14.56 24.45 -11.72
N ARG A 94 14.46 23.33 -12.44
CA ARG A 94 14.55 23.30 -13.92
C ARG A 94 13.37 23.98 -14.60
N LEU A 95 12.15 23.77 -14.09
CA LEU A 95 10.93 24.38 -14.59
C LEU A 95 10.89 25.87 -14.26
N SER A 96 11.43 26.28 -13.09
CA SER A 96 11.62 27.69 -12.77
C SER A 96 12.56 28.35 -13.78
N THR A 97 13.74 27.77 -14.05
CA THR A 97 14.64 28.30 -15.08
C THR A 97 13.98 28.39 -16.46
N LEU A 98 13.26 27.35 -16.90
CA LEU A 98 12.53 27.37 -18.18
C LEU A 98 11.43 28.44 -18.21
N SER A 99 10.71 28.63 -17.10
CA SER A 99 9.71 29.69 -16.98
C SER A 99 10.34 31.09 -17.02
N LEU A 100 11.50 31.27 -16.39
CA LEU A 100 12.29 32.51 -16.42
C LEU A 100 12.87 32.79 -17.81
N LEU A 101 13.15 31.75 -18.60
CA LEU A 101 13.55 31.83 -20.01
C LEU A 101 12.35 32.05 -20.97
N GLY A 102 11.14 32.29 -20.45
CA GLY A 102 9.96 32.62 -21.24
C GLY A 102 9.17 31.42 -21.80
N ALA A 103 9.37 30.21 -21.26
CA ALA A 103 8.60 29.05 -21.69
C ALA A 103 7.10 29.22 -21.39
N LYS A 104 6.23 28.85 -22.34
CA LYS A 104 4.77 28.92 -22.17
C LYS A 104 4.31 28.04 -20.99
N PRO A 105 3.34 28.47 -20.16
CA PRO A 105 2.84 27.69 -19.02
C PRO A 105 2.35 26.28 -19.39
N GLY A 106 1.76 26.12 -20.58
CA GLY A 106 1.33 24.82 -21.10
C GLY A 106 2.50 23.85 -21.35
N THR A 107 3.64 24.36 -21.85
CA THR A 107 4.86 23.58 -22.09
C THR A 107 5.50 23.14 -20.79
N VAL A 108 5.56 24.04 -19.81
CA VAL A 108 6.06 23.74 -18.45
C VAL A 108 5.20 22.65 -17.81
N ARG A 109 3.86 22.77 -17.89
CA ARG A 109 2.93 21.78 -17.37
C ARG A 109 3.05 20.41 -18.04
N LEU A 110 3.21 20.38 -19.37
CA LEU A 110 3.38 19.13 -20.12
C LEU A 110 4.69 18.44 -19.75
N LEU A 111 5.80 19.19 -19.69
CA LEU A 111 7.11 18.66 -19.32
C LEU A 111 7.10 18.08 -17.90
N ALA A 112 6.45 18.80 -16.97
CA ALA A 112 6.33 18.39 -15.59
C ALA A 112 5.55 17.07 -15.41
N VAL A 113 4.52 16.84 -16.23
CA VAL A 113 3.74 15.59 -16.24
C VAL A 113 4.46 14.48 -16.98
N ALA A 114 5.12 14.79 -18.11
CA ALA A 114 5.76 13.79 -18.98
C ALA A 114 6.95 13.11 -18.31
N GLU A 115 7.79 13.83 -17.58
CA GLU A 115 9.00 13.29 -16.95
C GLU A 115 8.74 12.18 -15.89
N PRO A 116 7.73 12.26 -15.00
CA PRO A 116 7.31 11.12 -14.18
C PRO A 116 6.55 10.05 -14.97
N PHE A 117 5.75 10.46 -15.95
CA PHE A 117 4.83 9.56 -16.67
C PHE A 117 5.58 8.59 -17.59
N ILE A 118 6.66 9.02 -18.23
CA ILE A 118 7.46 8.18 -19.14
C ILE A 118 8.12 6.98 -18.43
N PRO A 119 8.92 7.13 -17.37
CA PRO A 119 9.46 5.99 -16.64
C PRO A 119 8.38 5.16 -15.96
N ALA A 120 7.30 5.78 -15.49
CA ALA A 120 6.17 5.06 -14.90
C ALA A 120 5.46 4.17 -15.93
N SER A 121 5.19 4.68 -17.13
CA SER A 121 4.56 3.91 -18.22
C SER A 121 5.47 2.77 -18.70
N ALA A 122 6.77 3.01 -18.83
CA ALA A 122 7.74 1.95 -19.11
C ALA A 122 7.72 0.85 -18.03
N GLY A 123 7.64 1.25 -16.75
CA GLY A 123 7.48 0.32 -15.63
C GLY A 123 6.18 -0.48 -15.72
N ILE A 124 5.04 0.17 -15.97
CA ILE A 124 3.73 -0.49 -16.11
C ILE A 124 3.72 -1.52 -17.24
N VAL A 125 4.28 -1.16 -18.41
CA VAL A 125 4.37 -2.07 -19.56
C VAL A 125 5.30 -3.25 -19.25
N ALA A 126 6.46 -3.00 -18.63
CA ALA A 126 7.35 -4.06 -18.18
C ALA A 126 6.68 -4.97 -17.13
N GLY A 127 5.76 -4.44 -16.32
CA GLY A 127 5.03 -5.22 -15.32
C GLY A 127 4.11 -6.29 -15.90
N ILE A 128 3.73 -6.18 -17.17
CA ILE A 128 3.03 -7.25 -17.89
C ILE A 128 3.91 -8.50 -17.97
N ALA A 129 5.21 -8.33 -18.26
CA ALA A 129 6.16 -9.45 -18.25
C ALA A 129 6.35 -10.01 -16.83
N GLY A 130 6.38 -9.14 -15.81
CA GLY A 130 6.41 -9.56 -14.40
C GLY A 130 5.19 -10.39 -14.01
N TYR A 131 4.00 -10.02 -14.48
CA TYR A 131 2.76 -10.77 -14.28
C TYR A 131 2.85 -12.17 -14.91
N PHE A 132 3.33 -12.28 -16.16
CA PHE A 132 3.50 -13.58 -16.81
C PHE A 132 4.51 -14.47 -16.08
N LEU A 133 5.57 -13.88 -15.51
CA LEU A 133 6.56 -14.59 -14.70
C LEU A 133 5.97 -15.08 -13.37
N LEU A 134 5.18 -14.26 -12.67
CA LEU A 134 4.53 -14.65 -11.41
C LEU A 134 3.34 -15.60 -11.60
N ALA A 135 2.70 -15.60 -12.78
CA ALA A 135 1.61 -16.51 -13.10
C ALA A 135 2.07 -17.98 -13.05
N TYR A 136 3.33 -18.28 -13.36
CA TYR A 136 3.86 -19.65 -13.31
C TYR A 136 3.85 -20.25 -11.89
N PRO A 137 4.53 -19.68 -10.87
CA PRO A 137 4.48 -20.23 -9.51
C PRO A 137 3.07 -20.22 -8.92
N LEU A 138 2.22 -19.25 -9.29
CA LEU A 138 0.83 -19.19 -8.82
C LEU A 138 -0.06 -20.26 -9.44
N SER A 139 0.26 -20.73 -10.64
CA SER A 139 -0.49 -21.81 -11.29
C SER A 139 -0.40 -23.15 -10.55
N LEU A 140 0.65 -23.31 -9.72
CA LEU A 140 0.90 -24.51 -8.91
C LEU A 140 0.08 -24.54 -7.62
N LEU A 141 -0.56 -23.43 -7.24
CA LEU A 141 -1.41 -23.39 -6.05
C LEU A 141 -2.65 -24.25 -6.28
N VAL A 142 -2.98 -25.09 -5.31
CA VAL A 142 -4.16 -25.96 -5.36
C VAL A 142 -5.35 -25.20 -4.78
N PHE A 143 -6.44 -25.14 -5.54
CA PHE A 143 -7.73 -24.61 -5.11
C PHE A 143 -8.81 -25.61 -5.52
N ASN A 144 -9.70 -25.94 -4.60
CA ASN A 144 -10.78 -26.91 -4.81
C ASN A 144 -10.25 -28.29 -5.26
N GLY A 145 -9.16 -28.75 -4.64
CA GLY A 145 -8.54 -30.05 -4.92
C GLY A 145 -7.79 -30.14 -6.26
N GLN A 146 -7.77 -29.09 -7.08
CA GLN A 146 -7.04 -29.05 -8.35
C GLN A 146 -6.07 -27.86 -8.43
N ALA A 147 -4.97 -28.02 -9.16
CA ALA A 147 -4.06 -26.91 -9.43
C ALA A 147 -4.78 -25.80 -10.21
N LEU A 148 -4.49 -24.55 -9.87
CA LEU A 148 -5.13 -23.38 -10.45
C LEU A 148 -4.95 -23.33 -11.98
N GLY A 149 -3.79 -23.76 -12.46
CA GLY A 149 -3.46 -23.85 -13.89
C GLY A 149 -3.08 -22.49 -14.49
N TYR A 150 -2.12 -22.50 -15.42
CA TYR A 150 -1.62 -21.26 -16.03
C TYR A 150 -2.68 -20.60 -16.91
N SER A 151 -3.50 -21.41 -17.59
CA SER A 151 -4.59 -20.95 -18.46
C SER A 151 -5.67 -20.18 -17.70
N ALA A 152 -5.96 -20.53 -16.44
CA ALA A 152 -6.95 -19.83 -15.62
C ALA A 152 -6.47 -18.43 -15.21
N LEU A 153 -5.15 -18.25 -15.03
CA LEU A 153 -4.55 -16.96 -14.70
C LEU A 153 -4.46 -16.02 -15.90
N MET A 154 -4.51 -16.54 -17.14
CA MET A 154 -4.47 -15.74 -18.36
C MET A 154 -5.73 -14.89 -18.49
N MET A 155 -5.59 -13.58 -18.25
CA MET A 155 -6.67 -12.64 -18.48
C MET A 155 -6.89 -12.47 -19.99
N PRO A 156 -8.15 -12.32 -20.46
CA PRO A 156 -8.40 -12.00 -21.84
C PRO A 156 -7.80 -10.62 -22.16
N LEU A 157 -7.34 -10.47 -23.40
CA LEU A 157 -6.50 -9.31 -23.79
C LEU A 157 -7.19 -7.96 -23.55
N TRP A 158 -8.53 -7.91 -23.67
CA TRP A 158 -9.31 -6.71 -23.40
C TRP A 158 -9.28 -6.30 -21.92
N LEU A 159 -9.32 -7.26 -20.99
CA LEU A 159 -9.29 -7.00 -19.55
C LEU A 159 -7.88 -6.61 -19.11
N LEU A 160 -6.85 -7.28 -19.65
CA LEU A 160 -5.45 -6.89 -19.47
C LEU A 160 -5.23 -5.44 -19.91
N ALA A 161 -5.68 -5.10 -21.12
CA ALA A 161 -5.59 -3.74 -21.65
C ALA A 161 -6.35 -2.74 -20.78
N ALA A 162 -7.56 -3.06 -20.33
CA ALA A 162 -8.35 -2.21 -19.44
C ALA A 162 -7.62 -1.90 -18.12
N VAL A 163 -7.02 -2.91 -17.49
CA VAL A 163 -6.25 -2.73 -16.25
C VAL A 163 -5.01 -1.87 -16.47
N VAL A 164 -4.24 -2.14 -17.53
CA VAL A 164 -3.04 -1.36 -17.89
C VAL A 164 -3.39 0.10 -18.19
N ILE A 165 -4.44 0.35 -18.98
CA ILE A 165 -4.94 1.69 -19.27
C ILE A 165 -5.40 2.39 -17.97
N GLY A 166 -6.09 1.67 -17.09
CA GLY A 166 -6.48 2.17 -15.77
C GLY A 166 -5.27 2.61 -14.93
N LEU A 167 -4.22 1.80 -14.87
CA LEU A 167 -2.98 2.13 -14.15
C LEU A 167 -2.27 3.36 -14.76
N LEU A 168 -2.20 3.45 -16.09
CA LEU A 168 -1.66 4.62 -16.79
C LEU A 168 -2.49 5.88 -16.50
N PHE A 169 -3.82 5.76 -16.48
CA PHE A 169 -4.73 6.87 -16.19
C PHE A 169 -4.56 7.35 -14.75
N VAL A 170 -4.47 6.44 -13.78
CA VAL A 170 -4.20 6.78 -12.37
C VAL A 170 -2.83 7.46 -12.22
N CYS A 171 -1.81 6.98 -12.94
CA CYS A 171 -0.49 7.60 -12.96
C CYS A 171 -0.54 9.04 -13.50
N LEU A 172 -1.21 9.24 -14.64
CA LEU A 172 -1.39 10.54 -15.27
C LEU A 172 -2.13 11.51 -14.35
N LEU A 173 -3.25 11.08 -13.75
CA LEU A 173 -3.99 11.88 -12.77
C LEU A 173 -3.14 12.23 -11.55
N SER A 174 -2.36 11.28 -11.04
CA SER A 174 -1.47 11.51 -9.89
C SER A 174 -0.39 12.55 -10.20
N ALA A 175 0.19 12.50 -11.40
CA ALA A 175 1.16 13.51 -11.87
C ALA A 175 0.51 14.89 -12.02
N MET A 176 -0.69 14.96 -12.61
CA MET A 176 -1.44 16.21 -12.76
C MET A 176 -1.83 16.86 -11.42
N LEU A 177 -2.29 16.05 -10.46
CA LEU A 177 -2.65 16.52 -9.12
C LEU A 177 -1.42 16.93 -8.30
N GLY A 178 -0.27 16.30 -8.55
CA GLY A 178 1.02 16.69 -7.99
C GLY A 178 1.38 18.15 -8.31
N LEU A 179 1.17 18.58 -9.57
CA LEU A 179 1.43 19.96 -10.01
C LEU A 179 0.51 20.98 -9.34
N ARG A 180 -0.79 20.69 -9.20
CA ARG A 180 -1.78 21.65 -8.65
C ARG A 180 -1.41 22.17 -7.27
N LYS A 181 -0.69 21.36 -6.48
CA LYS A 181 -0.29 21.72 -5.10
C LYS A 181 0.95 22.62 -5.02
N ILE A 182 1.68 22.80 -6.12
CA ILE A 182 2.90 23.64 -6.18
C ILE A 182 2.56 25.03 -6.74
N THR A 183 1.61 25.13 -7.68
CA THR A 183 1.16 26.42 -8.22
C THR A 183 0.32 27.27 -7.25
N VAL A 184 -0.18 26.70 -6.15
CA VAL A 184 -1.02 27.42 -5.18
C VAL A 184 -0.24 27.63 -3.88
N SER A 185 0.27 28.85 -3.72
CA SER A 185 0.93 29.44 -2.54
C SER A 185 2.47 29.39 -2.51
N PRO A 186 3.14 30.31 -3.23
CA PRO A 186 4.54 30.66 -2.98
C PRO A 186 4.80 31.27 -1.59
N LEU A 187 3.74 31.58 -0.80
CA LEU A 187 3.85 32.09 0.58
C LEU A 187 3.77 31.01 1.66
N GLY A 188 3.39 29.77 1.34
CA GLY A 188 3.26 28.67 2.31
C GLY A 188 4.59 28.20 2.93
N VAL A 189 5.72 28.72 2.45
CA VAL A 189 7.08 28.39 2.90
C VAL A 189 7.50 29.27 4.09
N ARG A 190 6.95 30.48 4.22
CA ARG A 190 7.38 31.45 5.25
C ARG A 190 6.56 31.42 6.54
N THR A 191 5.44 30.69 6.56
CA THR A 191 4.51 30.58 7.69
C THR A 191 4.37 29.14 8.18
N ARG A 192 5.46 28.38 8.22
CA ARG A 192 5.47 27.06 8.89
C ARG A 192 5.46 27.20 10.42
N SER A 193 4.57 28.04 10.96
CA SER A 193 4.16 28.06 12.36
C SER A 193 2.76 27.47 12.50
N LEU A 194 2.54 26.25 11.99
CA LEU A 194 1.35 25.51 12.38
C LEU A 194 1.58 24.97 13.79
N ALA A 195 1.19 25.80 14.77
CA ALA A 195 1.17 25.49 16.18
C ALA A 195 0.76 24.03 16.40
N ARG A 196 1.55 23.35 17.23
CA ARG A 196 1.43 21.97 17.71
C ARG A 196 0.16 21.82 18.56
N LYS A 197 -1.03 22.17 18.04
CA LYS A 197 -2.30 22.06 18.75
C LYS A 197 -2.75 20.60 18.77
N PHE A 198 -3.11 20.14 19.96
CA PHE A 198 -3.61 18.79 20.23
C PHE A 198 -4.82 18.49 19.32
N PRO A 199 -4.96 17.28 18.75
CA PRO A 199 -5.93 17.00 17.68
C PRO A 199 -7.40 16.84 18.16
N VAL A 200 -7.90 17.74 19.00
CA VAL A 200 -9.27 17.68 19.57
C VAL A 200 -10.33 17.62 18.46
N ALA A 201 -10.21 18.45 17.42
CA ALA A 201 -11.13 18.44 16.28
C ALA A 201 -11.16 17.10 15.53
N ARG A 202 -10.05 16.36 15.48
CA ARG A 202 -10.04 15.03 14.84
C ARG A 202 -10.57 13.95 15.76
N ILE A 203 -10.35 14.05 17.07
CA ILE A 203 -10.98 13.14 18.04
C ILE A 203 -12.50 13.28 17.94
N ILE A 204 -13.01 14.52 17.92
CA ILE A 204 -14.43 14.79 17.69
C ILE A 204 -14.88 14.21 16.35
N ALA A 205 -14.13 14.41 15.27
CA ALA A 205 -14.45 13.83 13.97
C ALA A 205 -14.47 12.28 13.99
N VAL A 206 -13.55 11.62 14.71
CA VAL A 206 -13.58 10.16 14.88
C VAL A 206 -14.85 9.74 15.61
N VAL A 207 -15.15 10.36 16.76
CA VAL A 207 -16.35 10.01 17.55
C VAL A 207 -17.62 10.19 16.72
N VAL A 208 -17.75 11.31 16.00
CA VAL A 208 -18.89 11.57 15.11
C VAL A 208 -18.98 10.56 13.98
N LEU A 209 -17.86 10.21 13.33
CA LEU A 209 -17.84 9.21 12.25
C LEU A 209 -18.14 7.80 12.78
N VAL A 210 -17.67 7.42 13.98
CA VAL A 210 -18.00 6.13 14.61
C VAL A 210 -19.50 6.04 14.89
N VAL A 211 -20.07 7.07 15.52
CA VAL A 211 -21.51 7.13 15.82
C VAL A 211 -22.33 7.11 14.53
N GLY A 212 -21.92 7.88 13.52
CA GLY A 212 -22.55 7.88 12.21
C GLY A 212 -22.47 6.54 11.48
N MET A 213 -21.34 5.82 11.60
CA MET A 213 -21.15 4.49 11.02
C MET A 213 -22.04 3.45 11.70
N ILE A 214 -22.11 3.46 13.04
CA ILE A 214 -22.99 2.55 13.79
C ILE A 214 -24.45 2.83 13.45
N GLY A 215 -24.86 4.10 13.41
CA GLY A 215 -26.22 4.48 13.01
C GLY A 215 -26.56 4.05 11.59
N ALA A 216 -25.65 4.25 10.63
CA ALA A 216 -25.83 3.84 9.24
C ALA A 216 -25.85 2.31 9.08
N LEU A 217 -25.04 1.59 9.85
CA LEU A 217 -25.01 0.12 9.85
C LEU A 217 -26.31 -0.45 10.42
N VAL A 218 -26.77 0.04 11.58
CA VAL A 218 -28.05 -0.38 12.18
C VAL A 218 -29.21 -0.10 11.23
N PHE A 219 -29.21 1.07 10.58
CA PHE A 219 -30.21 1.44 9.57
C PHE A 219 -30.15 0.56 8.31
N SER A 220 -28.94 0.13 7.90
CA SER A 220 -28.76 -0.75 6.73
C SER A 220 -29.16 -2.21 7.02
N LEU A 221 -29.17 -2.64 8.28
CA LEU A 221 -29.56 -3.99 8.68
C LEU A 221 -31.08 -4.16 8.82
N ASP A 222 -31.84 -3.06 8.77
CA ASP A 222 -33.30 -3.09 8.77
C ASP A 222 -33.83 -3.65 7.43
N ARG A 223 -34.32 -4.90 7.46
CA ARG A 223 -34.82 -5.63 6.28
C ARG A 223 -36.07 -5.02 5.66
N ASN A 224 -36.73 -4.06 6.32
CA ASN A 224 -37.97 -3.45 5.87
C ASN A 224 -37.76 -2.25 4.92
N GLN A 225 -36.53 -1.89 4.59
CA GLN A 225 -36.23 -0.72 3.76
C GLN A 225 -36.29 -1.01 2.25
N PRO A 226 -36.76 -0.05 1.42
CA PRO A 226 -36.72 -0.19 -0.03
C PRO A 226 -35.27 -0.28 -0.53
N THR A 227 -35.02 -1.11 -1.55
CA THR A 227 -33.69 -1.46 -2.07
C THR A 227 -32.80 -0.24 -2.38
N MET A 228 -33.38 0.86 -2.86
CA MET A 228 -32.64 2.10 -3.14
C MET A 228 -32.05 2.74 -1.87
N VAL A 229 -32.79 2.74 -0.76
CA VAL A 229 -32.35 3.29 0.54
C VAL A 229 -31.25 2.42 1.12
N PHE A 230 -31.35 1.09 1.00
CA PHE A 230 -30.30 0.15 1.39
C PHE A 230 -28.99 0.38 0.61
N VAL A 231 -29.07 0.57 -0.72
CA VAL A 231 -27.89 0.84 -1.56
C VAL A 231 -27.23 2.17 -1.18
N VAL A 232 -28.00 3.23 -1.00
CA VAL A 232 -27.48 4.55 -0.59
C VAL A 232 -26.85 4.48 0.81
N ALA A 233 -27.51 3.82 1.76
CA ALA A 233 -27.00 3.64 3.12
C ALA A 233 -25.70 2.80 3.15
N SER A 234 -25.60 1.78 2.30
CA SER A 234 -24.38 0.98 2.13
C SER A 234 -23.22 1.82 1.58
N ILE A 235 -23.46 2.66 0.56
CA ILE A 235 -22.45 3.57 0.00
C ILE A 235 -21.99 4.59 1.05
N ILE A 236 -22.92 5.15 1.81
CA ILE A 236 -22.61 6.10 2.90
C ILE A 236 -21.77 5.40 3.98
N THR A 237 -22.15 4.18 4.38
CA THR A 237 -21.41 3.39 5.39
C THR A 237 -19.98 3.10 4.94
N ILE A 238 -19.78 2.70 3.68
CA ILE A 238 -18.45 2.51 3.09
C ILE A 238 -17.67 3.82 3.08
N GLY A 239 -18.29 4.93 2.66
CA GLY A 239 -17.67 6.26 2.66
C GLY A 239 -17.23 6.72 4.05
N ILE A 240 -18.09 6.53 5.06
CA ILE A 240 -17.79 6.83 6.47
C ILE A 240 -16.64 5.93 6.95
N ALA A 241 -16.65 4.63 6.66
CA ALA A 241 -15.59 3.71 7.05
C ALA A 241 -14.23 4.11 6.46
N LEU A 242 -14.17 4.49 5.18
CA LEU A 242 -12.95 4.97 4.53
C LEU A 242 -12.44 6.29 5.12
N LEU A 243 -13.34 7.21 5.46
CA LEU A 243 -12.99 8.45 6.17
C LEU A 243 -12.47 8.14 7.57
N LEU A 244 -13.13 7.25 8.30
CA LEU A 244 -12.80 6.84 9.65
C LEU A 244 -11.40 6.23 9.73
N ILE A 245 -11.07 5.31 8.82
CA ILE A 245 -9.71 4.72 8.71
C ILE A 245 -8.65 5.80 8.53
N ASN A 246 -8.91 6.79 7.67
CA ASN A 246 -7.98 7.89 7.45
C ASN A 246 -7.86 8.82 8.66
N VAL A 247 -8.97 9.19 9.30
CA VAL A 247 -8.95 10.11 10.45
C VAL A 247 -8.31 9.44 11.66
N ILE A 248 -8.74 8.22 12.00
CA ILE A 248 -8.18 7.40 13.10
C ILE A 248 -6.70 7.19 12.87
N GLY A 249 -6.31 6.76 11.67
CA GLY A 249 -4.93 6.43 11.41
C GLY A 249 -3.97 7.61 11.57
N VAL A 250 -4.35 8.79 11.09
CA VAL A 250 -3.52 10.00 11.32
C VAL A 250 -3.56 10.45 12.77
N LEU A 251 -4.68 10.25 13.48
CA LEU A 251 -4.77 10.51 14.91
C LEU A 251 -3.82 9.59 15.70
N VAL A 252 -3.84 8.29 15.40
CA VAL A 252 -2.94 7.28 15.97
C VAL A 252 -1.48 7.69 15.74
N MET A 253 -1.11 8.11 14.53
CA MET A 253 0.25 8.60 14.24
C MET A 253 0.63 9.88 15.00
N ARG A 254 -0.34 10.78 15.25
CA ARG A 254 -0.11 11.98 16.06
C ARG A 254 0.11 11.65 17.53
N ILE A 255 -0.74 10.78 18.09
CA ILE A 255 -0.61 10.30 19.47
C ILE A 255 0.72 9.58 19.63
N HIS A 256 1.07 8.71 18.68
CA HIS A 256 2.34 8.01 18.65
C HIS A 256 3.54 8.97 18.59
N GLY A 257 3.51 9.96 17.70
CA GLY A 257 4.58 10.96 17.60
C GLY A 257 4.77 11.75 18.90
N TRP A 258 3.68 12.08 19.61
CA TRP A 258 3.73 12.73 20.92
C TRP A 258 4.30 11.79 21.99
N PHE A 259 3.80 10.56 22.09
CA PHE A 259 4.25 9.59 23.10
C PHE A 259 5.71 9.17 22.86
N SER A 260 6.07 8.92 21.61
CA SER A 260 7.44 8.60 21.19
C SER A 260 8.43 9.70 21.55
N HIS A 261 8.03 10.97 21.44
CA HIS A 261 8.88 12.09 21.86
C HIS A 261 9.08 12.11 23.38
N ARG A 262 8.09 11.69 24.17
CA ARG A 262 8.21 11.61 25.63
C ARG A 262 8.99 10.39 26.11
N MET A 263 8.96 9.30 25.35
CA MET A 263 9.65 8.05 25.66
C MET A 263 11.07 7.95 25.06
N ALA A 264 11.43 8.83 24.12
CA ALA A 264 12.72 8.78 23.43
C ALA A 264 13.90 9.01 24.39
N ARG A 265 14.67 7.94 24.65
CA ARG A 265 15.88 7.97 25.49
C ARG A 265 17.19 8.05 24.70
N THR A 266 17.13 7.91 23.38
CA THR A 266 18.31 7.97 22.50
C THR A 266 18.19 9.10 21.48
N PRO A 267 19.30 9.71 21.02
CA PRO A 267 19.27 10.72 19.96
C PRO A 267 18.58 10.21 18.69
N THR A 268 18.84 8.95 18.33
CA THR A 268 18.20 8.31 17.16
C THR A 268 16.69 8.21 17.28
N SER A 269 16.18 7.83 18.46
CA SER A 269 14.73 7.76 18.70
C SER A 269 14.09 9.15 18.74
N MET A 270 14.79 10.15 19.26
CA MET A 270 14.27 11.51 19.38
C MET A 270 14.12 12.15 17.99
N ILE A 271 15.14 12.02 17.14
CA ILE A 271 15.08 12.52 15.76
C ILE A 271 14.00 11.77 14.98
N ALA A 272 13.93 10.43 15.06
CA ALA A 272 12.89 9.66 14.38
C ALA A 272 11.47 10.06 14.83
N ALA A 273 11.26 10.23 16.14
CA ALA A 273 9.98 10.68 16.69
C ALA A 273 9.59 12.09 16.20
N SER A 274 10.56 13.02 16.14
CA SER A 274 10.33 14.37 15.60
C SER A 274 9.91 14.34 14.12
N MET A 275 10.56 13.50 13.30
CA MET A 275 10.19 13.34 11.89
C MET A 275 8.75 12.84 11.71
N ILE A 276 8.30 11.90 12.55
CA ILE A 276 6.92 11.38 12.52
C ILE A 276 5.94 12.45 13.00
N ALA A 277 6.26 13.18 14.07
CA ALA A 277 5.43 14.22 14.64
C ALA A 277 5.22 15.42 13.70
N ASP A 278 6.22 15.74 12.87
CA ASP A 278 6.16 16.82 11.89
C ASP A 278 5.21 16.52 10.73
N ALA A 279 5.06 15.24 10.34
CA ALA A 279 4.29 14.82 9.17
C ALA A 279 3.47 13.52 9.37
N PRO A 280 2.60 13.44 10.40
CA PRO A 280 1.92 12.19 10.78
C PRO A 280 1.04 11.62 9.67
N ALA A 281 0.42 12.49 8.86
CA ALA A 281 -0.41 12.06 7.73
C ALA A 281 0.39 11.41 6.60
N GLN A 282 1.69 11.75 6.47
CA GLN A 282 2.57 11.14 5.47
C GLN A 282 3.00 9.75 5.93
N TYR A 283 3.37 9.61 7.20
CA TYR A 283 3.73 8.31 7.78
C TYR A 283 2.53 7.35 7.87
N TRP A 284 1.33 7.82 8.23
CA TRP A 284 0.11 6.99 8.21
C TRP A 284 -0.11 6.36 6.82
N ARG A 285 -0.07 7.16 5.75
CA ARG A 285 -0.29 6.68 4.39
C ARG A 285 0.70 5.60 3.94
N ARG A 286 1.91 5.59 4.50
CA ARG A 286 2.94 4.56 4.22
C ARG A 286 2.59 3.20 4.84
N VAL A 287 1.84 3.19 5.94
CA VAL A 287 1.54 1.97 6.73
C VAL A 287 0.05 1.64 6.80
N ALA A 288 -0.82 2.46 6.24
CA ALA A 288 -2.28 2.26 6.28
C ALA A 288 -2.70 0.90 5.68
N GLY A 289 -2.09 0.50 4.55
CA GLY A 289 -2.33 -0.81 3.95
C GLY A 289 -1.94 -1.95 4.89
N LEU A 290 -0.79 -1.85 5.56
CA LEU A 290 -0.33 -2.85 6.53
C LEU A 290 -1.33 -3.04 7.68
N SER A 291 -1.97 -1.96 8.15
CA SER A 291 -2.99 -2.04 9.20
C SER A 291 -4.13 -2.96 8.81
N MET A 292 -4.69 -2.74 7.62
CA MET A 292 -5.81 -3.50 7.09
C MET A 292 -5.41 -4.96 6.88
N ILE A 293 -4.26 -5.19 6.24
CA ILE A 293 -3.72 -6.52 5.97
C ILE A 293 -3.47 -7.29 7.27
N THR A 294 -2.89 -6.66 8.29
CA THR A 294 -2.66 -7.31 9.59
C THR A 294 -3.97 -7.63 10.29
N PHE A 295 -4.95 -6.73 10.23
CA PHE A 295 -6.27 -6.97 10.82
C PHE A 295 -6.97 -8.16 10.15
N ILE A 296 -6.97 -8.20 8.82
CA ILE A 296 -7.54 -9.31 8.04
C ILE A 296 -6.78 -10.61 8.29
N ALA A 297 -5.45 -10.54 8.42
CA ALA A 297 -4.64 -11.71 8.75
C ALA A 297 -5.12 -12.36 10.04
N VAL A 298 -5.40 -11.55 11.05
CA VAL A 298 -5.76 -12.03 12.39
C VAL A 298 -7.21 -12.51 12.42
N VAL A 299 -8.14 -11.73 11.89
CA VAL A 299 -9.57 -12.09 11.86
C VAL A 299 -9.82 -13.24 10.90
N GLY A 300 -9.33 -13.13 9.67
CA GLY A 300 -9.41 -14.18 8.66
C GLY A 300 -8.63 -15.42 9.08
N GLY A 301 -7.45 -15.26 9.69
CA GLY A 301 -6.63 -16.35 10.20
C GLY A 301 -7.34 -17.12 11.31
N ALA A 302 -7.91 -16.43 12.29
CA ALA A 302 -8.72 -17.03 13.34
C ALA A 302 -9.96 -17.74 12.77
N GLY A 303 -10.68 -17.10 11.85
CA GLY A 303 -11.83 -17.72 11.17
C GLY A 303 -11.44 -18.99 10.41
N THR A 304 -10.35 -18.96 9.66
CA THR A 304 -9.83 -20.16 8.98
C THR A 304 -9.34 -21.22 9.95
N ALA A 305 -8.75 -20.83 11.09
CA ALA A 305 -8.28 -21.77 12.11
C ALA A 305 -9.45 -22.53 12.74
N MET A 306 -10.56 -21.85 13.02
CA MET A 306 -11.80 -22.47 13.50
C MET A 306 -12.40 -23.41 12.44
N MET A 307 -12.49 -22.96 11.19
CA MET A 307 -13.01 -23.81 10.10
C MET A 307 -12.17 -25.09 9.92
N ARG A 308 -10.85 -24.98 9.96
CA ARG A 308 -9.92 -26.11 9.82
C ARG A 308 -9.94 -27.04 11.02
N ALA A 309 -10.10 -26.51 12.24
CA ALA A 309 -10.27 -27.33 13.43
C ALA A 309 -11.52 -28.21 13.31
N ASN A 310 -12.66 -27.61 12.95
CA ASN A 310 -13.92 -28.34 12.74
C ASN A 310 -13.83 -29.36 11.59
N GLN A 311 -13.03 -29.11 10.55
CA GLN A 311 -12.80 -30.07 9.46
C GLN A 311 -11.85 -31.22 9.82
N GLY A 312 -11.00 -31.05 10.82
CA GLY A 312 -10.07 -32.08 11.31
C GLY A 312 -10.79 -33.28 11.90
N ASP A 313 -11.95 -33.04 12.53
CA ASP A 313 -12.75 -34.04 13.24
C ASP A 313 -13.74 -34.81 12.34
N LEU A 314 -13.91 -34.38 11.08
CA LEU A 314 -14.81 -35.01 10.11
C LEU A 314 -14.24 -36.31 9.54
N THR A 315 -15.07 -37.34 9.41
CA THR A 315 -14.70 -38.60 8.76
C THR A 315 -14.57 -38.44 7.23
N ALA A 316 -13.96 -39.42 6.55
CA ALA A 316 -13.85 -39.41 5.09
C ALA A 316 -15.22 -39.44 4.39
N GLU A 317 -16.21 -40.08 5.01
CA GLU A 317 -17.59 -40.12 4.52
C GLU A 317 -18.26 -38.74 4.65
N ASP A 318 -18.08 -38.05 5.79
CA ASP A 318 -18.60 -36.69 5.99
C ASP A 318 -18.01 -35.69 4.98
N LYS A 319 -16.71 -35.82 4.68
CA LYS A 319 -16.03 -34.99 3.69
C LYS A 319 -16.52 -35.24 2.27
N ALA A 320 -16.86 -36.50 1.93
CA ALA A 320 -17.45 -36.83 0.65
C ALA A 320 -18.84 -36.21 0.48
N ILE A 321 -19.64 -36.15 1.55
CA ILE A 321 -20.97 -35.52 1.57
C ILE A 321 -20.87 -34.00 1.39
N MET A 322 -19.83 -33.36 1.93
CA MET A 322 -19.59 -31.91 1.76
C MET A 322 -19.21 -31.49 0.33
N GLY A 323 -18.87 -32.44 -0.54
CA GLY A 323 -18.54 -32.14 -1.94
C GLY A 323 -17.43 -31.08 -2.06
N PRO A 324 -17.62 -29.99 -2.83
CA PRO A 324 -16.63 -28.91 -3.00
C PRO A 324 -16.29 -28.15 -1.71
N TYR A 325 -17.18 -28.13 -0.71
CA TYR A 325 -16.97 -27.37 0.54
C TYR A 325 -15.89 -27.98 1.43
N GLN A 326 -15.49 -29.23 1.21
CA GLN A 326 -14.41 -29.88 1.95
C GLN A 326 -13.08 -29.11 1.81
N TYR A 327 -12.83 -28.47 0.67
CA TYR A 327 -11.60 -27.71 0.41
C TYR A 327 -11.69 -26.25 0.88
N MET A 328 -12.86 -25.79 1.33
CA MET A 328 -13.11 -24.37 1.54
C MET A 328 -12.19 -23.74 2.60
N ALA A 329 -11.94 -24.43 3.72
CA ALA A 329 -11.07 -23.89 4.76
C ALA A 329 -9.60 -23.83 4.31
N ASP A 330 -9.12 -24.85 3.59
CA ASP A 330 -7.78 -24.90 3.00
C ASP A 330 -7.58 -23.82 1.93
N ASP A 331 -8.57 -23.63 1.07
CA ASP A 331 -8.54 -22.66 -0.02
C ASP A 331 -8.57 -21.23 0.52
N ILE A 332 -9.43 -20.92 1.50
CA ILE A 332 -9.47 -19.60 2.14
C ILE A 332 -8.16 -19.33 2.87
N PHE A 333 -7.60 -20.33 3.56
CA PHE A 333 -6.30 -20.18 4.22
C PHE A 333 -5.17 -19.91 3.22
N THR A 334 -5.12 -20.67 2.12
CA THR A 334 -4.15 -20.46 1.03
C THR A 334 -4.30 -19.07 0.41
N GLY A 335 -5.53 -18.62 0.15
CA GLY A 335 -5.84 -17.27 -0.33
C GLY A 335 -5.43 -16.18 0.66
N LEU A 336 -5.62 -16.40 1.96
CA LEU A 336 -5.21 -15.49 3.04
C LEU A 336 -3.68 -15.31 3.06
N ILE A 337 -2.93 -16.42 3.10
CA ILE A 337 -1.47 -16.40 3.11
C ILE A 337 -0.92 -15.77 1.82
N LEU A 338 -1.51 -16.09 0.67
CA LEU A 338 -1.15 -15.48 -0.61
C LEU A 338 -1.35 -13.97 -0.59
N THR A 339 -2.52 -13.52 -0.11
CA THR A 339 -2.85 -12.09 -0.01
C THR A 339 -1.88 -11.37 0.93
N LEU A 340 -1.55 -11.98 2.08
CA LEU A 340 -0.56 -11.48 3.03
C LEU A 340 0.83 -11.36 2.41
N ALA A 341 1.29 -12.39 1.70
CA ALA A 341 2.59 -12.41 1.05
C ALA A 341 2.70 -11.27 0.02
N ILE A 342 1.72 -11.16 -0.88
CA ILE A 342 1.68 -10.11 -1.91
C ILE A 342 1.64 -8.72 -1.27
N ALA A 343 0.83 -8.56 -0.23
CA ALA A 343 0.73 -7.32 0.54
C ALA A 343 2.06 -6.92 1.19
N PHE A 344 2.77 -7.85 1.83
CA PHE A 344 4.07 -7.56 2.43
C PHE A 344 5.10 -7.21 1.37
N VAL A 345 5.18 -7.95 0.26
CA VAL A 345 6.05 -7.60 -0.88
C VAL A 345 5.77 -6.17 -1.35
N PHE A 346 4.49 -5.82 -1.49
CA PHE A 346 4.07 -4.47 -1.86
C PHE A 346 4.58 -3.42 -0.85
N ILE A 347 4.40 -3.68 0.45
CA ILE A 347 4.82 -2.78 1.53
C ILE A 347 6.35 -2.63 1.56
N VAL A 348 7.11 -3.71 1.39
CA VAL A 348 8.58 -3.68 1.35
C VAL A 348 9.05 -2.77 0.22
N ILE A 349 8.52 -2.99 -0.99
CA ILE A 349 8.89 -2.22 -2.18
C ILE A 349 8.52 -0.75 -1.99
N SER A 350 7.28 -0.48 -1.58
CA SER A 350 6.78 0.86 -1.34
C SER A 350 7.58 1.60 -0.26
N ALA A 351 7.84 0.97 0.89
CA ALA A 351 8.58 1.57 1.99
C ALA A 351 10.04 1.87 1.61
N THR A 352 10.70 0.93 0.91
CA THR A 352 12.09 1.09 0.46
C THR A 352 12.22 2.22 -0.54
N ILE A 353 11.32 2.30 -1.53
CA ILE A 353 11.30 3.39 -2.52
C ILE A 353 11.02 4.73 -1.84
N ASN A 354 10.01 4.80 -0.97
CA ASN A 354 9.68 6.01 -0.20
C ASN A 354 10.83 6.48 0.70
N GLN A 355 11.62 5.56 1.24
CA GLN A 355 12.77 5.90 2.06
C GLN A 355 13.95 6.39 1.20
N ALA A 356 14.26 5.70 0.10
CA ALA A 356 15.30 6.12 -0.86
C ALA A 356 15.00 7.53 -1.41
N ALA A 357 13.74 7.75 -1.75
CA ALA A 357 13.15 9.01 -2.12
C ALA A 357 13.39 10.14 -1.10
N ASP A 358 12.98 9.92 0.16
CA ASP A 358 13.16 10.90 1.24
C ASP A 358 14.64 11.23 1.48
N ILE A 359 15.55 10.25 1.35
CA ILE A 359 17.00 10.44 1.47
C ILE A 359 17.52 11.32 0.33
N LEU A 360 17.12 11.04 -0.91
CA LEU A 360 17.52 11.79 -2.09
C LEU A 360 16.97 13.22 -2.13
N ASP A 361 15.78 13.45 -1.58
CA ASP A 361 15.17 14.77 -1.49
C ASP A 361 15.81 15.64 -0.41
N ARG A 362 16.32 15.03 0.67
CA ARG A 362 16.96 15.73 1.79
C ARG A 362 18.50 15.73 1.69
N ALA A 363 19.04 15.48 0.51
CA ALA A 363 20.46 15.26 0.32
C ALA A 363 21.38 16.39 0.82
N SER A 364 20.96 17.65 0.72
CA SER A 364 21.67 18.79 1.33
C SER A 364 21.72 18.70 2.84
N THR A 365 20.56 18.46 3.48
CA THR A 365 20.47 18.32 4.94
C THR A 365 21.31 17.16 5.47
N TYR A 366 21.38 16.03 4.77
CA TYR A 366 22.25 14.92 5.16
C TYR A 366 23.73 15.27 5.10
N ARG A 367 24.14 16.07 4.10
CA ARG A 367 25.53 16.58 3.99
C ARG A 367 25.86 17.56 5.11
N GLU A 368 24.96 18.50 5.40
CA GLU A 368 25.13 19.44 6.51
C GLU A 368 25.24 18.72 7.86
N LEU A 369 24.35 17.75 8.12
CA LEU A 369 24.41 16.92 9.33
C LEU A 369 25.71 16.11 9.41
N HIS A 370 26.19 15.59 8.27
CA HIS A 370 27.46 14.88 8.23
C HIS A 370 28.65 15.79 8.55
N SER A 371 28.67 17.00 7.96
CA SER A 371 29.69 18.02 8.25
C SER A 371 29.66 18.50 9.69
N ALA A 372 28.48 18.50 10.33
CA ALA A 372 28.30 18.79 11.75
C ALA A 372 28.70 17.60 12.67
N GLY A 373 29.20 16.50 12.12
CA GLY A 373 29.70 15.35 12.88
C GLY A 373 28.72 14.18 13.04
N MET A 374 27.52 14.22 12.44
CA MET A 374 26.59 13.09 12.49
C MET A 374 27.13 11.92 11.65
N THR A 375 27.26 10.75 12.28
CA THR A 375 27.75 9.55 11.57
C THR A 375 26.71 9.01 10.59
N GLN A 376 27.17 8.47 9.45
CA GLN A 376 26.30 7.80 8.46
C GLN A 376 25.49 6.65 9.07
N LYS A 377 26.06 5.93 10.04
CA LYS A 377 25.38 4.86 10.79
C LYS A 377 24.19 5.43 11.56
N MET A 378 24.35 6.58 12.22
CA MET A 378 23.27 7.23 12.95
C MET A 378 22.17 7.73 12.01
N MET A 379 22.54 8.37 10.89
CA MET A 379 21.57 8.84 9.88
C MET A 379 20.71 7.69 9.35
N HIS A 380 21.34 6.56 8.99
CA HIS A 380 20.63 5.36 8.54
C HIS A 380 19.73 4.77 9.64
N ARG A 381 20.19 4.74 10.89
CA ARG A 381 19.38 4.24 12.00
C ARG A 381 18.15 5.12 12.26
N VAL A 382 18.28 6.44 12.11
CA VAL A 382 17.16 7.38 12.19
C VAL A 382 16.12 7.09 11.11
N THR A 383 16.54 6.92 9.84
CA THR A 383 15.59 6.65 8.75
C THR A 383 14.87 5.32 8.91
N VAL A 384 15.57 4.27 9.31
CA VAL A 384 14.96 2.95 9.56
C VAL A 384 13.98 3.04 10.73
N ASN A 385 14.38 3.67 11.84
CA ASN A 385 13.50 3.82 13.01
C ASN A 385 12.25 4.65 12.69
N ALA A 386 12.37 5.70 11.88
CA ALA A 386 11.26 6.56 11.49
C ALA A 386 10.20 5.81 10.66
N VAL A 387 10.60 4.77 9.92
CA VAL A 387 9.69 3.92 9.12
C VAL A 387 9.18 2.74 9.94
N MET A 388 10.06 2.05 10.69
CA MET A 388 9.70 0.86 11.48
C MET A 388 8.80 1.17 12.67
N SER A 389 8.98 2.32 13.32
CA SER A 389 8.18 2.65 14.50
C SER A 389 6.67 2.75 14.21
N PRO A 390 6.22 3.46 13.14
CA PRO A 390 4.85 3.41 12.67
C PRO A 390 4.36 2.01 12.27
N ILE A 391 5.20 1.21 11.61
CA ILE A 391 4.87 -0.16 11.17
C ILE A 391 4.55 -1.02 12.39
N VAL A 392 5.46 -1.09 13.36
CA VAL A 392 5.30 -1.91 14.57
C VAL A 392 4.07 -1.49 15.34
N LEU A 393 3.84 -0.19 15.54
CA LEU A 393 2.64 0.28 16.24
C LEU A 393 1.38 -0.18 15.53
N VAL A 394 1.31 0.01 14.21
CA VAL A 394 0.11 -0.31 13.44
C VAL A 394 -0.14 -1.82 13.43
N THR A 395 0.91 -2.63 13.29
CA THR A 395 0.81 -4.08 13.43
C THR A 395 0.29 -4.47 14.80
N LEU A 396 0.81 -3.90 15.89
CA LEU A 396 0.37 -4.21 17.26
C LEU A 396 -1.09 -3.78 17.51
N VAL A 397 -1.48 -2.59 17.07
CA VAL A 397 -2.86 -2.10 17.20
C VAL A 397 -3.82 -2.98 16.39
N SER A 398 -3.48 -3.31 15.14
CA SER A 398 -4.27 -4.21 14.30
C SER A 398 -4.34 -5.62 14.87
N LEU A 399 -3.26 -6.13 15.45
CA LEU A 399 -3.20 -7.44 16.11
C LEU A 399 -4.11 -7.48 17.33
N LEU A 400 -4.07 -6.42 18.16
CA LEU A 400 -4.93 -6.30 19.33
C LEU A 400 -6.40 -6.20 18.95
N LEU A 401 -6.76 -5.32 18.00
CA LEU A 401 -8.14 -5.15 17.55
C LEU A 401 -8.67 -6.41 16.84
N GLY A 402 -7.87 -6.99 15.95
CA GLY A 402 -8.21 -8.24 15.27
C GLY A 402 -8.33 -9.41 16.25
N GLY A 403 -7.44 -9.48 17.24
CA GLY A 403 -7.45 -10.52 18.28
C GLY A 403 -8.65 -10.41 19.20
N ILE A 404 -9.07 -9.19 19.57
CA ILE A 404 -10.32 -8.96 20.32
C ILE A 404 -11.51 -9.45 19.50
N LEU A 405 -11.60 -9.08 18.22
CA LEU A 405 -12.71 -9.52 17.37
C LEU A 405 -12.70 -11.04 17.17
N ALA A 406 -11.54 -11.63 16.91
CA ALA A 406 -11.36 -13.07 16.82
C ALA A 406 -11.78 -13.78 18.11
N GLY A 407 -11.42 -13.24 19.27
CA GLY A 407 -11.84 -13.76 20.57
C GLY A 407 -13.33 -13.63 20.84
N LEU A 408 -14.00 -12.57 20.32
CA LEU A 408 -15.46 -12.43 20.39
C LEU A 408 -16.19 -13.41 19.45
N MET A 409 -15.55 -13.79 18.34
CA MET A 409 -16.08 -14.81 17.43
C MET A 409 -15.83 -16.23 17.94
N ALA A 410 -14.79 -16.42 18.75
CA ALA A 410 -14.44 -17.71 19.33
C ALA A 410 -15.43 -18.14 20.42
N SER A 411 -15.87 -19.40 20.37
CA SER A 411 -16.52 -20.01 21.53
C SER A 411 -15.48 -20.37 22.59
N ALA A 412 -15.86 -20.42 23.87
CA ALA A 412 -14.92 -20.69 24.98
C ALA A 412 -14.19 -22.06 24.87
N SER A 413 -14.65 -22.96 24.00
CA SER A 413 -14.10 -24.29 23.76
C SER A 413 -13.34 -24.45 22.44
N ASP A 414 -13.32 -23.43 21.56
CA ASP A 414 -12.71 -23.52 20.22
C ASP A 414 -11.69 -22.39 20.03
N LEU A 415 -10.42 -22.67 20.40
CA LEU A 415 -9.30 -21.76 20.13
C LEU A 415 -8.83 -21.82 18.66
N GLY A 416 -9.42 -22.66 17.81
CA GLY A 416 -9.00 -22.92 16.43
C GLY A 416 -7.72 -23.75 16.33
N ASP A 417 -7.38 -24.15 15.10
CA ASP A 417 -6.18 -24.93 14.80
C ASP A 417 -4.88 -24.17 15.14
N PRO A 418 -4.05 -24.66 16.10
CA PRO A 418 -2.81 -24.00 16.51
C PRO A 418 -1.80 -23.84 15.37
N LEU A 419 -1.79 -24.76 14.40
CA LEU A 419 -0.88 -24.67 13.25
C LEU A 419 -1.24 -23.48 12.36
N THR A 420 -2.53 -23.30 12.08
CA THR A 420 -3.04 -22.17 11.30
C THR A 420 -2.65 -20.83 11.94
N ILE A 421 -2.85 -20.70 13.26
CA ILE A 421 -2.47 -19.50 14.01
C ILE A 421 -0.95 -19.28 13.97
N GLY A 422 -0.17 -20.34 14.18
CA GLY A 422 1.29 -20.31 14.11
C GLY A 422 1.81 -19.85 12.75
N VAL A 423 1.23 -20.35 11.66
CA VAL A 423 1.60 -19.96 10.29
C VAL A 423 1.25 -18.49 10.04
N VAL A 424 0.03 -18.03 10.37
CA VAL A 424 -0.35 -16.62 10.23
C VAL A 424 0.60 -15.71 11.01
N ALA A 425 0.90 -16.06 12.27
CA ALA A 425 1.85 -15.32 13.09
C ALA A 425 3.26 -15.30 12.45
N SER A 426 3.73 -16.43 11.93
CA SER A 426 5.02 -16.53 11.25
C SER A 426 5.10 -15.65 10.00
N VAL A 427 4.03 -15.59 9.20
CA VAL A 427 3.95 -14.75 7.99
C VAL A 427 3.92 -13.27 8.36
N LEU A 428 3.19 -12.89 9.43
CA LEU A 428 3.18 -11.52 9.94
C LEU A 428 4.56 -11.08 10.43
N VAL A 429 5.22 -11.90 11.25
CA VAL A 429 6.57 -11.63 11.76
C VAL A 429 7.58 -11.59 10.61
N GLY A 430 7.54 -12.59 9.73
CA GLY A 430 8.39 -12.67 8.54
C GLY A 430 8.21 -11.45 7.64
N GLY A 431 6.97 -11.01 7.43
CA GLY A 431 6.65 -9.80 6.67
C GLY A 431 7.24 -8.52 7.28
N VAL A 432 7.12 -8.33 8.60
CA VAL A 432 7.74 -7.19 9.31
C VAL A 432 9.27 -7.23 9.22
N VAL A 433 9.86 -8.42 9.37
CA VAL A 433 11.31 -8.63 9.20
C VAL A 433 11.74 -8.33 7.76
N MET A 434 10.95 -8.73 6.77
CA MET A 434 11.22 -8.45 5.36
C MET A 434 11.20 -6.95 5.06
N VAL A 435 10.30 -6.19 5.69
CA VAL A 435 10.31 -4.72 5.60
C VAL A 435 11.56 -4.15 6.26
N TRP A 436 11.94 -4.62 7.44
CA TRP A 436 13.17 -4.17 8.09
C TRP A 436 14.40 -4.43 7.22
N LEU A 437 14.54 -5.63 6.64
CA LEU A 437 15.61 -5.98 5.70
C LEU A 437 15.59 -5.11 4.44
N GLY A 438 14.40 -4.88 3.87
CA GLY A 438 14.17 -3.97 2.74
C GLY A 438 14.75 -2.58 2.98
N LEU A 439 14.47 -2.01 4.15
CA LEU A 439 14.98 -0.69 4.53
C LEU A 439 16.51 -0.66 4.71
N GLN A 440 17.17 -1.79 5.01
CA GLN A 440 18.63 -1.83 5.08
C GLN A 440 19.30 -1.62 3.71
N PHE A 441 18.63 -1.93 2.60
CA PHE A 441 19.15 -1.69 1.26
C PHE A 441 19.36 -0.20 0.95
N THR A 442 18.79 0.72 1.74
CA THR A 442 19.01 2.16 1.56
C THR A 442 20.30 2.67 2.19
N ARG A 443 21.04 1.83 2.94
CA ARG A 443 22.29 2.22 3.60
C ARG A 443 23.35 2.78 2.63
N PRO A 444 23.60 2.19 1.44
CA PRO A 444 24.55 2.74 0.48
C PRO A 444 24.12 4.11 -0.07
N LEU A 445 22.81 4.36 -0.19
CA LEU A 445 22.29 5.66 -0.64
C LEU A 445 22.63 6.78 0.36
N VAL A 446 22.53 6.52 1.68
CA VAL A 446 22.96 7.46 2.72
C VAL A 446 24.45 7.78 2.59
N ARG A 447 25.28 6.77 2.27
CA ARG A 447 26.72 6.96 2.04
C ARG A 447 26.95 7.83 0.81
N SER A 448 26.36 7.49 -0.34
CA SER A 448 26.57 8.24 -1.58
C SER A 448 26.15 9.70 -1.46
N VAL A 449 25.08 9.99 -0.73
CA VAL A 449 24.59 11.35 -0.55
C VAL A 449 25.51 12.18 0.37
N THR A 450 26.20 11.54 1.31
CA THR A 450 27.06 12.22 2.30
C THR A 450 28.52 12.36 1.81
N THR A 451 28.98 11.52 0.89
CA THR A 451 30.35 11.55 0.35
C THR A 451 30.52 12.44 -0.88
N VAL A 452 29.44 12.94 -1.49
CA VAL A 452 29.54 13.90 -2.60
C VAL A 452 29.89 15.28 -2.03
N ASN A 453 31.17 15.41 -1.70
CA ASN A 453 32.03 16.60 -1.77
C ASN A 453 33.48 16.14 -1.67
N ALA A 454 34.01 15.66 -2.81
CA ALA A 454 35.43 15.72 -3.15
C ALA A 454 35.58 15.99 -4.66
N ALA A 455 34.78 16.92 -5.19
CA ALA A 455 35.06 17.63 -6.42
C ALA A 455 34.19 18.90 -6.44
N VAL A 456 34.90 20.02 -6.47
CA VAL A 456 34.45 21.41 -6.64
C VAL A 456 33.55 21.58 -7.85
#